data_AF-A0AAU6Y4W2-F1
#
_entry.id   AF-A0AAU6Y4W2-F1
#
_cell.length_a   1.000
_cell.length_b   1.000
_cell.length_c   1.000
_cell.angle_alpha   90.00
_cell.angle_beta   90.00
_cell.angle_gamma   90.00
#
_symmetry.space_group_name_H-M   'P 1'
#
loop_
_entity.id
_entity.type
_entity.pdbx_description
1 polymer ?
#
loop_
_entity_poly.entity_id
_entity_poly.type
_entity_poly.pdbx_seq_one_letter_code
_entity_poly.pdbx_strand_id
1 'polypeptide(L)'
;MKKLTLFSALFAIFTLSAFADGGKKTDDSNKVPYHVIRQFEYEFNDAKDATWTVTDSFEKVEFTSNKVKMAAYYDLNGKYLGHTEAVSYTTLPAHAKKQIAKEYEGYHVKELIRFQYADAPSSALSRLTAINVADDEVYLLSLYKADKQATLRITPSSAVELLSKN
;
A
#
# COMPACT_ATOMS: atom_id res chain seq x y z
N MET A 1 19.99 14.73 -7.71
CA MET A 1 20.52 13.37 -7.52
C MET A 1 19.35 12.40 -7.48
N LYS A 2 19.44 11.32 -8.28
CA LYS A 2 18.34 10.43 -8.67
C LYS A 2 17.79 9.63 -7.48
N LYS A 3 16.56 9.92 -7.03
CA LYS A 3 15.79 9.04 -6.13
C LYS A 3 14.82 8.21 -6.97
N LEU A 4 15.36 7.28 -7.74
CA LEU A 4 14.58 6.41 -8.62
C LEU A 4 14.90 4.94 -8.31
N THR A 5 14.76 4.50 -7.06
CA THR A 5 15.02 3.10 -6.69
C THR A 5 14.12 2.53 -5.59
N LEU A 6 13.04 3.21 -5.18
CA LEU A 6 12.07 2.64 -4.22
C LEU A 6 10.69 2.31 -4.84
N PHE A 7 10.56 2.32 -6.17
CA PHE A 7 9.28 2.07 -6.83
C PHE A 7 9.06 0.61 -7.27
N SER A 8 10.11 -0.21 -7.39
CA SER A 8 9.95 -1.63 -7.77
C SER A 8 9.41 -2.51 -6.64
N ALA A 9 9.58 -2.11 -5.37
CA ALA A 9 9.13 -2.89 -4.22
C ALA A 9 7.61 -2.86 -4.02
N LEU A 10 6.90 -1.83 -4.51
CA LEU A 10 5.44 -1.74 -4.37
C LEU A 10 4.67 -2.82 -5.15
N PHE A 11 5.28 -3.46 -6.13
CA PHE A 11 4.61 -4.50 -6.92
C PHE A 11 4.39 -5.80 -6.13
N ALA A 12 5.26 -6.12 -5.17
CA ALA A 12 5.14 -7.31 -4.32
C ALA A 12 4.09 -7.16 -3.20
N ILE A 13 3.56 -5.95 -2.99
CA ILE A 13 2.65 -5.58 -1.89
C ILE A 13 1.20 -5.98 -2.22
N PHE A 14 0.88 -6.30 -3.47
CA PHE A 14 -0.50 -6.46 -3.97
C PHE A 14 -1.25 -7.73 -3.55
N THR A 15 -0.87 -8.39 -2.46
CA THR A 15 -1.51 -9.62 -2.00
C THR A 15 -2.38 -9.44 -0.76
N LEU A 16 -3.20 -8.38 -0.68
CA LEU A 16 -4.35 -8.46 0.24
C LEU A 16 -5.32 -9.57 -0.21
N SER A 17 -5.28 -10.04 -1.46
CA SER A 17 -6.00 -11.24 -1.88
C SER A 17 -5.42 -12.57 -1.38
N ALA A 18 -4.36 -12.58 -0.56
CA ALA A 18 -3.85 -13.80 0.09
C ALA A 18 -4.75 -14.32 1.25
N PHE A 19 -5.99 -13.83 1.37
CA PHE A 19 -7.01 -14.43 2.24
C PHE A 19 -7.78 -15.59 1.58
N ALA A 20 -7.42 -16.02 0.37
CA ALA A 20 -8.17 -17.04 -0.37
C ALA A 20 -7.52 -18.43 -0.48
N ASP A 21 -6.45 -18.72 0.28
CA ASP A 21 -5.91 -20.08 0.33
C ASP A 21 -5.78 -20.57 1.77
N GLY A 22 -6.36 -21.74 2.05
CA GLY A 22 -6.36 -22.40 3.37
C GLY A 22 -4.99 -22.97 3.77
N GLY A 23 -3.90 -22.40 3.25
CA GLY A 23 -2.54 -22.69 3.67
C GLY A 23 -2.31 -22.20 5.10
N LYS A 24 -1.54 -22.96 5.88
CA LYS A 24 -1.06 -22.50 7.20
C LYS A 24 -0.34 -21.17 7.01
N LYS A 25 -0.95 -20.07 7.46
CA LYS A 25 -0.24 -18.81 7.65
C LYS A 25 0.84 -19.05 8.71
N THR A 26 2.09 -19.12 8.27
CA THR A 26 3.23 -19.13 9.19
C THR A 26 3.46 -17.70 9.63
N ASP A 27 3.13 -17.41 10.88
CA ASP A 27 3.51 -16.14 11.49
C ASP A 27 5.02 -16.16 11.77
N ASP A 28 5.74 -15.30 11.07
CA ASP A 28 7.20 -15.16 11.17
C ASP A 28 7.62 -14.20 12.29
N SER A 29 6.73 -13.89 13.24
CA SER A 29 6.99 -12.95 14.34
C SER A 29 8.26 -13.28 15.14
N ASN A 30 8.67 -14.55 15.19
CA ASN A 30 9.92 -14.99 15.81
C ASN A 30 11.21 -14.61 15.05
N LYS A 31 11.10 -14.25 13.76
CA LYS A 31 12.21 -13.76 12.93
C LYS A 31 12.31 -12.25 12.91
N VAL A 32 11.28 -11.55 13.40
CA VAL A 32 11.21 -10.09 13.40
C VAL A 32 11.99 -9.53 14.59
N PRO A 33 12.87 -8.53 14.39
CA PRO A 33 13.58 -7.89 15.49
C PRO A 33 12.61 -7.28 16.51
N TYR A 34 12.91 -7.44 17.81
CA TYR A 34 12.06 -6.94 18.89
C TYR A 34 11.71 -5.45 18.76
N HIS A 35 12.65 -4.61 18.31
CA HIS A 35 12.40 -3.18 18.16
C HIS A 35 11.35 -2.87 17.08
N VAL A 36 11.24 -3.70 16.02
CA VAL A 36 10.23 -3.56 14.97
C VAL A 36 8.85 -3.92 15.50
N ILE A 37 8.75 -5.00 16.28
CA ILE A 37 7.50 -5.39 16.97
C ILE A 37 7.03 -4.24 17.87
N ARG A 38 7.93 -3.67 18.67
CA ARG A 38 7.61 -2.55 19.57
C ARG A 38 7.22 -1.27 18.83
N GLN A 39 7.84 -0.98 17.69
CA GLN A 39 7.45 0.14 16.86
C GLN A 39 6.04 -0.07 16.30
N PHE A 40 5.75 -1.25 15.76
CA PHE A 40 4.42 -1.61 15.26
C PHE A 40 3.33 -1.46 16.34
N GLU A 41 3.55 -2.02 17.53
CA GLU A 41 2.61 -1.92 18.65
C GLU A 41 2.37 -0.47 19.10
N TYR A 42 3.39 0.39 18.98
CA TYR A 42 3.28 1.81 19.31
C TYR A 42 2.48 2.59 18.25
N GLU A 43 2.80 2.39 16.98
CA GLU A 43 2.16 3.08 15.85
C GLU A 43 0.71 2.62 15.63
N PHE A 44 0.44 1.33 15.79
CA PHE A 44 -0.85 0.69 15.56
C PHE A 44 -1.39 0.04 16.84
N ASN A 45 -1.54 0.84 17.89
CA ASN A 45 -1.94 0.36 19.23
C ASN A 45 -3.32 -0.31 19.30
N ASP A 46 -4.17 -0.15 18.28
CA ASP A 46 -5.48 -0.78 18.18
C ASP A 46 -5.49 -2.01 17.24
N ALA A 47 -4.32 -2.40 16.73
CA ALA A 47 -4.18 -3.52 15.81
C ALA A 47 -4.63 -4.85 16.42
N LYS A 48 -5.31 -5.64 15.59
CA LYS A 48 -5.77 -7.00 15.90
C LYS A 48 -5.36 -7.94 14.80
N ASP A 49 -5.30 -9.23 15.13
CA ASP A 49 -5.03 -10.31 14.19
C ASP A 49 -3.73 -10.09 13.39
N ALA A 50 -2.70 -9.56 14.07
CA ALA A 50 -1.40 -9.29 13.48
C ALA A 50 -0.73 -10.59 13.01
N THR A 51 -0.28 -10.63 11.77
CA THR A 51 0.46 -11.74 11.18
C THR A 51 1.68 -11.21 10.46
N TRP A 52 2.87 -11.67 10.86
CA TRP A 52 4.13 -11.25 10.27
C TRP A 52 4.54 -12.17 9.12
N THR A 53 5.13 -11.58 8.10
CA THR A 53 5.78 -12.26 6.98
C THR A 53 7.14 -11.62 6.76
N VAL A 54 8.20 -12.42 6.84
CA VAL A 54 9.57 -11.95 6.59
C VAL A 54 10.04 -12.52 5.26
N THR A 55 10.53 -11.65 4.38
CA THR A 55 11.09 -12.01 3.08
C THR A 55 12.53 -11.53 2.98
N ASP A 56 13.24 -11.93 1.93
CA ASP A 56 14.61 -11.45 1.66
C ASP A 56 14.67 -9.96 1.27
N SER A 57 13.53 -9.26 1.20
CA SER A 57 13.45 -7.86 0.75
C SER A 57 12.77 -6.92 1.75
N PHE A 58 11.88 -7.44 2.59
CA PHE A 58 11.12 -6.65 3.56
C PHE A 58 10.50 -7.52 4.65
N GLU A 59 10.12 -6.86 5.74
CA GLU A 59 9.25 -7.39 6.79
C GLU A 59 7.86 -6.75 6.64
N LYS A 60 6.80 -7.56 6.67
CA LYS A 60 5.42 -7.10 6.56
C LYS A 60 4.62 -7.63 7.75
N VAL A 61 3.76 -6.79 8.31
CA VAL A 61 2.71 -7.22 9.24
C VAL A 61 1.35 -6.89 8.66
N GLU A 62 0.51 -7.90 8.50
CA GLU A 62 -0.90 -7.75 8.15
C GLU A 62 -1.74 -7.73 9.42
N PHE A 63 -2.69 -6.81 9.53
CA PHE A 63 -3.50 -6.64 10.73
C PHE A 63 -4.82 -5.95 10.41
N THR A 64 -5.71 -5.92 11.40
CA THR A 64 -6.95 -5.14 11.35
C THR A 64 -6.87 -4.02 12.38
N SER A 65 -7.03 -2.77 11.96
CA SER A 65 -7.14 -1.59 12.83
C SER A 65 -8.42 -0.85 12.45
N ASN A 66 -9.19 -0.40 13.44
CA ASN A 66 -10.49 0.25 13.21
C ASN A 66 -11.44 -0.47 12.22
N LYS A 67 -11.44 -1.82 12.20
CA LYS A 67 -12.19 -2.68 11.25
C LYS A 67 -11.73 -2.57 9.78
N VAL A 68 -10.61 -1.92 9.52
CA VAL A 68 -9.97 -1.82 8.21
C VAL A 68 -8.79 -2.78 8.18
N LYS A 69 -8.68 -3.56 7.09
CA LYS A 69 -7.50 -4.39 6.84
C LYS A 69 -6.36 -3.51 6.40
N MET A 70 -5.21 -3.68 7.04
CA MET A 70 -4.01 -2.90 6.81
C MET A 70 -2.79 -3.81 6.73
N ALA A 71 -1.72 -3.30 6.13
CA ALA A 71 -0.40 -3.89 6.26
C ALA A 71 0.66 -2.82 6.46
N ALA A 72 1.59 -3.04 7.39
CA ALA A 72 2.74 -2.16 7.60
C ALA A 72 4.01 -2.84 7.08
N TYR A 73 4.91 -2.04 6.52
CA TYR A 73 6.11 -2.51 5.83
C TYR A 73 7.35 -1.91 6.47
N TYR A 74 8.37 -2.75 6.66
CA TYR A 74 9.66 -2.39 7.19
C TYR A 74 10.76 -2.94 6.28
N ASP A 75 11.90 -2.24 6.19
CA ASP A 75 13.09 -2.83 5.58
C ASP A 75 13.76 -3.84 6.52
N LEU A 76 14.77 -4.54 6.01
CA LEU A 76 15.51 -5.55 6.80
C LEU A 76 16.34 -4.96 7.96
N ASN A 77 16.45 -3.63 8.06
CA ASN A 77 17.07 -2.96 9.21
C ASN A 77 16.01 -2.51 10.24
N GLY A 78 14.74 -2.85 10.02
CA GLY A 78 13.62 -2.44 10.86
C GLY A 78 13.16 -1.01 10.63
N LYS A 79 13.58 -0.32 9.56
CA LYS A 79 13.07 1.02 9.24
C LYS A 79 11.64 0.89 8.71
N TYR A 80 10.70 1.61 9.33
CA TYR A 80 9.35 1.76 8.81
C TYR A 80 9.34 2.45 7.44
N LEU A 81 8.72 1.79 6.46
CA LEU A 81 8.62 2.26 5.07
C LEU A 81 7.28 2.91 4.77
N GLY A 82 6.23 2.48 5.47
CA GLY A 82 4.86 2.93 5.25
C GLY A 82 3.85 1.82 5.51
N HIS A 83 2.59 2.12 5.25
CA HIS A 83 1.51 1.15 5.39
C HIS A 83 0.51 1.23 4.24
N THR A 84 -0.22 0.15 4.05
CA THR A 84 -1.38 0.07 3.18
C THR A 84 -2.67 0.02 3.99
N GLU A 85 -3.73 0.55 3.42
CA GLU A 85 -5.09 0.37 3.92
C GLU A 85 -6.07 0.23 2.76
N ALA A 86 -7.15 -0.51 2.97
CA ALA A 86 -8.27 -0.55 2.03
C ALA A 86 -9.04 0.77 2.09
N VAL A 87 -9.26 1.40 0.93
CA VAL A 87 -10.03 2.67 0.83
C VAL A 87 -11.14 2.57 -0.21
N SER A 88 -12.15 3.44 -0.09
CA SER A 88 -13.24 3.51 -1.05
C SER A 88 -12.81 4.22 -2.34
N TYR A 89 -13.36 3.80 -3.49
CA TYR A 89 -13.19 4.46 -4.79
C TYR A 89 -13.56 5.95 -4.77
N THR A 90 -14.42 6.37 -3.84
CA THR A 90 -14.78 7.78 -3.64
C THR A 90 -13.59 8.66 -3.26
N THR A 91 -12.58 8.09 -2.60
CA THR A 91 -11.34 8.74 -2.16
C THR A 91 -10.48 9.20 -3.34
N LEU A 92 -10.62 8.56 -4.51
CA LEU A 92 -9.84 8.93 -5.68
C LEU A 92 -10.17 10.35 -6.16
N PRO A 93 -9.15 11.11 -6.61
CA PRO A 93 -9.34 12.41 -7.24
C PRO A 93 -10.31 12.37 -8.42
N ALA A 94 -11.04 13.46 -8.63
CA ALA A 94 -12.05 13.55 -9.69
C ALA A 94 -11.46 13.33 -11.10
N HIS A 95 -10.23 13.81 -11.35
CA HIS A 95 -9.55 13.61 -12.63
C HIS A 95 -9.25 12.12 -12.87
N ALA A 96 -8.77 11.39 -11.85
CA ALA A 96 -8.44 9.97 -11.96
C ALA A 96 -9.71 9.16 -12.23
N LYS A 97 -10.80 9.45 -11.51
CA LYS A 97 -12.10 8.80 -11.74
C LYS A 97 -12.61 9.00 -13.18
N LYS A 98 -12.44 10.21 -13.74
CA LYS A 98 -12.82 10.50 -15.14
C LYS A 98 -11.96 9.73 -16.14
N GLN A 99 -10.65 9.66 -15.92
CA GLN A 99 -9.74 8.92 -16.78
C GLN A 99 -10.04 7.42 -16.75
N ILE A 100 -10.23 6.84 -15.55
CA ILE A 100 -10.56 5.43 -15.37
C ILE A 100 -11.87 5.08 -16.07
N ALA A 101 -12.92 5.90 -15.88
CA ALA A 101 -14.21 5.68 -16.52
C ALA A 101 -14.13 5.68 -18.05
N LYS A 102 -13.21 6.47 -18.63
CA LYS A 102 -12.98 6.55 -20.08
C LYS A 102 -12.14 5.38 -20.61
N GLU A 103 -11.04 5.04 -19.94
CA GLU A 103 -10.05 4.08 -20.44
C GLU A 103 -10.36 2.62 -20.09
N TYR A 104 -11.12 2.39 -19.02
CA TYR A 104 -11.44 1.07 -18.48
C TYR A 104 -12.96 0.82 -18.48
N GLU A 105 -13.65 1.27 -19.53
CA GLU A 105 -15.09 1.08 -19.67
C GLU A 105 -15.50 -0.40 -19.60
N GLY A 106 -16.49 -0.67 -18.74
CA GLY A 106 -16.97 -2.03 -18.45
C GLY A 106 -16.05 -2.86 -17.55
N TYR A 107 -14.98 -2.29 -17.00
CA TYR A 107 -14.30 -2.89 -15.85
C TYR A 107 -15.01 -2.51 -14.55
N HIS A 108 -14.94 -3.41 -13.57
CA HIS A 108 -15.44 -3.22 -12.21
C HIS A 108 -14.27 -3.10 -11.23
N VAL A 109 -14.48 -2.33 -10.16
CA VAL A 109 -13.51 -2.20 -9.08
C VAL A 109 -13.49 -3.48 -8.26
N LYS A 110 -12.33 -4.14 -8.20
CA LYS A 110 -12.08 -5.30 -7.33
C LYS A 110 -11.66 -4.84 -5.95
N GLU A 111 -10.68 -3.94 -5.92
CA GLU A 111 -10.02 -3.51 -4.70
C GLU A 111 -9.33 -2.16 -4.95
N LEU A 112 -9.32 -1.30 -3.93
CA LEU A 112 -8.54 -0.08 -3.93
C LEU A 112 -7.79 0.01 -2.61
N ILE A 113 -6.47 0.10 -2.72
CA ILE A 113 -5.55 0.22 -1.59
C ILE A 113 -4.87 1.57 -1.68
N ARG A 114 -4.71 2.24 -0.54
CA ARG A 114 -3.82 3.38 -0.41
C ARG A 114 -2.54 2.96 0.29
N PHE A 115 -1.39 3.30 -0.27
CA PHE A 115 -0.09 3.23 0.39
C PHE A 115 0.29 4.62 0.89
N GLN A 116 0.55 4.76 2.18
CA GLN A 116 1.06 5.99 2.80
C GLN A 116 2.54 5.79 3.17
N TYR A 117 3.42 6.67 2.67
CA TYR A 117 4.85 6.58 2.94
C TYR A 117 5.17 7.08 4.36
N ALA A 118 6.12 6.40 5.04
CA ALA A 118 6.55 6.79 6.39
C ALA A 118 7.11 8.23 6.45
N ASP A 119 7.91 8.61 5.45
CA ASP A 119 8.60 9.91 5.38
C ASP A 119 7.72 11.03 4.75
N ALA A 120 6.39 10.86 4.74
CA ALA A 120 5.46 11.85 4.23
C ALA A 120 5.44 13.14 5.09
N PRO A 121 5.50 14.34 4.49
CA PRO A 121 5.42 15.60 5.24
C PRO A 121 4.05 15.76 5.92
N SER A 122 4.00 15.45 7.21
CA SER A 122 2.77 15.41 8.02
C SER A 122 2.16 16.79 8.34
N SER A 123 2.89 17.88 8.12
CA SER A 123 2.41 19.25 8.40
C SER A 123 2.37 20.14 7.15
N ALA A 124 1.48 21.13 7.15
CA ALA A 124 1.40 22.14 6.09
C ALA A 124 2.72 22.90 5.92
N LEU A 125 3.44 23.16 7.02
CA LEU A 125 4.74 23.82 6.99
C LEU A 125 5.80 22.93 6.33
N SER A 126 5.84 21.64 6.67
CA SER A 126 6.74 20.67 6.05
C SER A 126 6.52 20.56 4.53
N ARG A 127 5.27 20.65 4.08
CA ARG A 127 4.91 20.67 2.66
C ARG A 127 5.39 21.93 1.94
N LEU A 128 5.34 23.09 2.59
CA LEU A 128 5.84 24.35 2.02
C LEU A 128 7.37 24.36 1.87
N THR A 129 8.08 23.66 2.76
CA THR A 129 9.54 23.57 2.74
C THR A 129 10.07 22.37 1.95
N ALA A 130 9.20 21.45 1.52
CA ALA A 130 9.61 20.28 0.74
C ALA A 130 9.96 20.72 -0.70
N ILE A 131 11.26 20.81 -0.98
CA ILE A 131 11.82 21.22 -2.28
C ILE A 131 11.41 20.28 -3.44
N ASN A 132 10.91 19.08 -3.11
CA ASN A 132 10.26 18.17 -4.05
C ASN A 132 9.12 17.46 -3.32
N VAL A 133 7.88 17.87 -3.55
CA VAL A 133 6.70 17.15 -3.07
C VAL A 133 6.54 15.91 -3.95
N ALA A 134 7.23 14.82 -3.58
CA ALA A 134 6.83 13.51 -4.05
C ALA A 134 5.42 13.21 -3.49
N ASP A 135 4.60 12.47 -4.24
CA ASP A 135 3.32 12.02 -3.72
C ASP A 135 3.55 11.26 -2.41
N ASP A 136 2.97 11.77 -1.33
CA ASP A 136 3.03 11.23 0.04
C ASP A 136 2.16 9.99 0.22
N GLU A 137 1.26 9.77 -0.72
CA GLU A 137 0.43 8.59 -0.86
C GLU A 137 0.35 8.15 -2.32
N VAL A 138 0.18 6.84 -2.52
CA VAL A 138 -0.11 6.25 -3.82
C VAL A 138 -1.33 5.35 -3.67
N TYR A 139 -2.25 5.45 -4.63
CA TYR A 139 -3.39 4.56 -4.72
C TYR A 139 -3.10 3.46 -5.73
N LEU A 140 -3.51 2.25 -5.38
CA LEU A 140 -3.36 1.06 -6.17
C LEU A 140 -4.75 0.47 -6.41
N LEU A 141 -5.24 0.58 -7.64
CA LEU A 141 -6.59 0.18 -8.03
C LEU A 141 -6.55 -1.10 -8.88
N SER A 142 -7.18 -2.15 -8.36
CA SER A 142 -7.41 -3.38 -9.11
C SER A 142 -8.79 -3.36 -9.76
N LEU A 143 -8.80 -3.61 -11.05
CA LEU A 143 -9.98 -3.65 -11.91
C LEU A 143 -10.12 -5.03 -12.54
N TYR A 144 -11.35 -5.47 -12.82
CA TYR A 144 -11.62 -6.71 -13.55
C TYR A 144 -12.74 -6.57 -14.56
N LYS A 145 -12.68 -7.36 -15.64
CA LYS A 145 -13.73 -7.48 -16.67
C LYS A 145 -13.71 -8.90 -17.23
N ALA A 146 -14.71 -9.71 -16.86
CA ALA A 146 -14.71 -11.15 -17.11
C ALA A 146 -13.42 -11.81 -16.56
N ASP A 147 -12.60 -12.38 -17.43
CA ASP A 147 -11.30 -13.01 -17.13
C ASP A 147 -10.13 -12.02 -17.09
N LYS A 148 -10.33 -10.78 -17.54
CA LYS A 148 -9.29 -9.75 -17.63
C LYS A 148 -9.12 -9.01 -16.32
N GLN A 149 -7.88 -8.67 -15.99
CA GLN A 149 -7.54 -7.85 -14.82
C GLN A 149 -6.62 -6.72 -15.21
N ALA A 150 -6.78 -5.57 -14.56
CA ALA A 150 -5.89 -4.43 -14.73
C ALA A 150 -5.57 -3.82 -13.37
N THR A 151 -4.32 -3.44 -13.17
CA THR A 151 -3.85 -2.78 -11.95
C THR A 151 -3.33 -1.40 -12.30
N LEU A 152 -3.89 -0.37 -11.68
CA LEU A 152 -3.53 1.02 -11.91
C LEU A 152 -2.84 1.58 -10.67
N ARG A 153 -1.77 2.34 -10.91
CA ARG A 153 -1.17 3.23 -9.93
C ARG A 153 -1.74 4.63 -10.14
N ILE A 154 -2.21 5.26 -9.09
CA ILE A 154 -2.82 6.58 -9.15
C ILE A 154 -2.14 7.46 -8.10
N THR A 155 -1.63 8.61 -8.53
CA THR A 155 -1.09 9.62 -7.61
C THR A 155 -2.04 10.80 -7.44
N PRO A 156 -2.05 11.46 -6.26
CA PRO A 156 -2.82 12.69 -6.06
C PRO A 156 -2.50 13.79 -7.09
N SER A 157 -1.25 13.87 -7.53
CA SER A 157 -0.73 14.88 -8.47
C SER A 157 -1.08 14.64 -9.95
N SER A 158 -1.82 13.58 -10.28
CA SER A 158 -2.44 13.31 -11.59
C SER A 158 -1.79 12.27 -12.52
N ALA A 159 -0.96 11.36 -12.02
CA ALA A 159 -0.51 10.22 -12.81
C ALA A 159 -1.41 9.01 -12.56
N VAL A 160 -2.22 8.62 -13.56
CA VAL A 160 -2.79 7.27 -13.65
C VAL A 160 -1.89 6.45 -14.57
N GLU A 161 -1.20 5.48 -13.99
CA GLU A 161 -0.23 4.63 -14.68
C GLU A 161 -0.72 3.18 -14.67
N LEU A 162 -0.76 2.55 -15.84
CA LEU A 162 -1.04 1.12 -15.94
C LEU A 162 0.18 0.35 -15.44
N LEU A 163 0.00 -0.42 -14.36
CA LEU A 163 1.05 -1.29 -13.83
C LEU A 163 1.04 -2.66 -14.51
N SER A 164 -0.14 -3.25 -14.71
CA SER A 164 -0.29 -4.56 -15.34
C SER A 164 -1.69 -4.70 -15.96
N LYS A 165 -1.78 -5.45 -17.07
CA LYS A 165 -3.04 -5.79 -17.74
C LYS A 165 -2.90 -7.17 -18.39
N ASN A 166 -3.80 -8.08 -18.03
CA ASN A 166 -3.88 -9.43 -18.59
C ASN A 166 -5.24 -9.66 -19.24
#